data_AF-A0A024RWY9-F1
#
_entry.id   AF-A0A024RWY9-F1
#
_cell.length_a   1.000
_cell.length_b   1.000
_cell.length_c   1.000
_cell.angle_alpha   90.00
_cell.angle_beta   90.00
_cell.angle_gamma   90.00
#
_symmetry.space_group_name_H-M   'P 1'
#
loop_
_entity.id
_entity.type
_entity.pdbx_description
1 polymer ?
#
loop_
_entity_poly.entity_id
_entity_poly.type
_entity_poly.pdbx_seq_one_letter_code
_entity_poly.pdbx_strand_id
1 'polypeptide(L)'
;MPKPSDTHGRLSKDAGIYIVRIGSDPNGPRIGVLNLCRRTPAVPLDLGYMLRPEYRNQRYGTEAVGRVLKYFTDEFGIKEICIVTNEANVPSVKMARRLGLVDGGWVTMNGNRFVVLVLPGMKKLEGQEFPFWGDGEEPQV
;
A
#
# COMPACT_ATOMS: atom_id res chain seq x y z
N MET A 1 -3.75 -1.29 10.71
CA MET A 1 -2.61 -2.22 10.54
C MET A 1 -3.12 -3.57 10.06
N PRO A 2 -2.30 -4.46 9.46
CA PRO A 2 -2.73 -5.81 9.11
C PRO A 2 -3.19 -6.57 10.36
N LYS A 3 -4.18 -7.45 10.20
CA LYS A 3 -4.62 -8.38 11.24
C LYS A 3 -3.62 -9.54 11.36
N PRO A 4 -3.53 -10.20 12.51
CA PRO A 4 -2.73 -11.43 12.66
C PRO A 4 -3.10 -12.51 11.62
N SER A 5 -4.37 -12.63 11.24
CA SER A 5 -4.83 -13.57 10.21
C SER A 5 -4.27 -13.26 8.82
N ASP A 6 -4.00 -11.99 8.50
CA ASP A 6 -3.37 -11.61 7.23
C ASP A 6 -1.90 -11.98 7.18
N THR A 7 -1.26 -12.03 8.35
CA THR A 7 0.18 -12.28 8.49
C THR A 7 0.47 -13.71 8.96
N HIS A 8 -0.51 -14.61 8.88
CA HIS A 8 -0.40 -16.01 9.32
C HIS A 8 0.06 -16.17 10.77
N GLY A 9 -0.47 -15.34 11.66
CA GLY A 9 -0.14 -15.33 13.09
C GLY A 9 1.24 -14.74 13.40
N ARG A 10 2.01 -14.30 12.40
CA ARG A 10 3.27 -13.58 12.61
C ARG A 10 2.95 -12.12 12.92
N LEU A 11 3.21 -11.69 14.15
CA LEU A 11 3.37 -10.25 14.41
C LEU A 11 4.54 -9.78 13.53
N SER A 12 4.33 -8.76 12.70
CA SER A 12 5.48 -8.09 12.11
C SER A 12 6.34 -7.57 13.27
N LYS A 13 7.64 -7.85 13.24
CA LYS A 13 8.58 -7.37 14.27
C LYS A 13 8.54 -5.83 14.39
N ASP A 14 8.13 -5.16 13.31
CA ASP A 14 8.00 -3.71 13.18
C ASP A 14 6.61 -3.35 12.65
N ALA A 15 6.11 -2.16 13.03
CA ALA A 15 4.81 -1.63 12.62
C ALA A 15 4.54 -1.77 11.11
N GLY A 16 3.27 -1.76 10.71
CA GLY A 16 2.85 -1.67 9.30
C GLY A 16 3.23 -0.34 8.61
N ILE A 17 4.28 0.33 9.10
CA ILE A 17 4.83 1.61 8.64
C ILE A 17 6.35 1.46 8.55
N TYR A 18 6.91 1.72 7.37
CA TYR A 18 8.33 1.65 7.07
C TYR A 18 8.87 3.04 6.74
N ILE A 19 10.03 3.40 7.29
CA ILE A 19 10.68 4.67 6.94
C ILE A 19 11.74 4.43 5.87
N VAL A 20 11.63 5.14 4.75
CA VAL A 20 12.58 5.06 3.63
C VAL A 20 13.83 5.87 3.95
N ARG A 21 15.01 5.26 3.76
CA ARG A 21 16.32 5.92 3.90
C ARG A 21 17.14 5.79 2.63
N ILE A 22 18.07 6.73 2.45
CA ILE A 22 19.12 6.60 1.43
C ILE A 22 20.30 5.83 2.02
N GLY A 23 20.81 4.87 1.25
CA GLY A 23 21.96 4.06 1.61
C GLY A 23 21.62 2.96 2.64
N SER A 24 22.66 2.33 3.18
CA SER A 24 22.56 1.23 4.14
C SER A 24 22.66 1.66 5.60
N ASP A 25 22.89 2.95 5.87
CA ASP A 25 22.99 3.48 7.23
C ASP A 25 21.61 3.57 7.89
N PRO A 26 21.36 2.85 9.01
CA PRO A 26 20.09 2.95 9.75
C PRO A 26 19.81 4.35 10.32
N ASN A 27 20.83 5.21 10.43
CA ASN A 27 20.72 6.61 10.84
C ASN A 27 20.78 7.60 9.67
N GLY A 28 20.83 7.10 8.43
CA GLY A 28 20.91 7.90 7.22
C GLY A 28 19.67 8.77 6.96
N PRO A 29 19.73 9.66 5.95
CA PRO A 29 18.66 10.59 5.62
C PRO A 29 17.32 9.88 5.39
N ARG A 30 16.29 10.32 6.11
CA ARG A 30 14.91 9.82 5.98
C ARG A 30 14.22 10.57 4.85
N ILE A 31 13.79 9.84 3.82
CA ILE A 31 13.27 10.45 2.59
C ILE A 31 11.78 10.19 2.37
N GLY A 32 11.17 9.34 3.20
CA GLY A 32 9.75 9.05 3.08
C GLY A 32 9.28 7.94 3.99
N VAL A 33 8.05 7.49 3.75
CA VAL A 33 7.35 6.48 4.51
C VAL A 33 6.53 5.60 3.58
N LEU A 34 6.40 4.32 3.92
CA LEU A 34 5.41 3.40 3.37
C LEU A 34 4.55 2.87 4.49
N ASN A 35 3.34 2.45 4.17
CA ASN A 35 2.50 1.71 5.10
C ASN A 35 1.75 0.59 4.38
N LEU A 36 1.44 -0.47 5.12
CA LEU A 36 0.50 -1.49 4.73
C LEU A 36 -0.62 -1.52 5.77
N CYS A 37 -1.84 -1.16 5.36
CA CYS A 37 -2.93 -0.97 6.28
C CYS A 37 -4.22 -1.60 5.78
N ARG A 38 -4.92 -2.30 6.67
CA ARG A 38 -6.36 -2.51 6.50
C ARG A 38 -7.08 -1.20 6.83
N ARG A 39 -7.86 -0.68 5.87
CA ARG A 39 -8.75 0.46 6.08
C ARG A 39 -10.16 0.00 6.46
N THR A 40 -10.63 -1.06 5.81
CA THR A 40 -11.93 -1.69 6.06
C THR A 40 -11.87 -3.15 5.59
N PRO A 41 -12.72 -4.07 6.09
CA PRO A 41 -12.83 -5.43 5.57
C PRO A 41 -13.24 -5.51 4.10
N ALA A 42 -13.91 -4.48 3.56
CA ALA A 42 -14.42 -4.48 2.18
C ALA A 42 -13.33 -4.21 1.12
N VAL A 43 -12.13 -3.78 1.53
CA VAL A 43 -11.02 -3.44 0.64
C VAL A 43 -9.78 -4.25 1.07
N PRO A 44 -8.98 -4.77 0.11
CA PRO A 44 -7.71 -5.42 0.41
C PRO A 44 -6.75 -4.55 1.22
N LEU A 45 -5.62 -5.13 1.66
CA LEU A 45 -4.59 -4.35 2.35
C LEU A 45 -4.04 -3.25 1.43
N ASP A 46 -4.16 -2.00 1.89
CA ASP A 46 -3.73 -0.81 1.16
C ASP A 46 -2.25 -0.52 1.43
N LEU A 47 -1.45 -0.52 0.37
CA LEU A 47 -0.04 -0.14 0.39
C LEU A 47 0.11 1.33 0.00
N GLY A 48 0.22 2.19 1.01
CA GLY A 48 0.44 3.63 0.84
C GLY A 48 1.93 3.98 0.86
N TYR A 49 2.32 5.06 0.16
CA TYR A 49 3.67 5.61 0.24
C TYR A 49 3.68 7.13 0.10
N MET A 50 4.71 7.77 0.67
CA MET A 50 4.97 9.18 0.52
C MET A 50 6.48 9.45 0.58
N LEU A 51 6.99 10.20 -0.40
CA LEU A 51 8.36 10.70 -0.40
C LEU A 51 8.37 12.22 -0.27
N ARG A 52 9.41 12.76 0.37
CA ARG A 52 9.64 14.22 0.41
C ARG A 52 9.85 14.74 -1.03
N PRO A 53 9.36 15.95 -1.37
CA PRO A 53 9.35 16.46 -2.74
C PRO A 53 10.69 16.38 -3.48
N GLU A 54 11.79 16.69 -2.81
CA GLU A 54 13.14 16.72 -3.38
C GLU A 54 13.68 15.33 -3.77
N TYR A 55 13.06 14.25 -3.29
CA TYR A 55 13.43 12.86 -3.61
C TYR A 55 12.45 12.20 -4.60
N ARG A 56 11.51 12.96 -5.18
CA ARG A 56 10.59 12.44 -6.20
C ARG A 56 11.27 12.37 -7.57
N ASN A 57 10.65 11.67 -8.51
CA ASN A 57 11.11 11.49 -9.90
C ASN A 57 12.50 10.83 -10.08
N GLN A 58 13.06 10.25 -9.02
CA GLN A 58 14.35 9.55 -9.02
C GLN A 58 14.20 8.03 -8.85
N ARG A 59 12.98 7.49 -9.02
CA ARG A 59 12.63 6.07 -8.87
C ARG A 59 12.73 5.46 -7.46
N TYR A 60 13.14 6.21 -6.45
CA TYR A 60 13.13 5.74 -5.04
C TYR A 60 11.77 5.18 -4.59
N GLY A 61 10.67 5.77 -5.06
CA GLY A 61 9.33 5.25 -4.74
C GLY A 61 9.09 3.87 -5.34
N THR A 62 9.52 3.65 -6.58
CA THR A 62 9.41 2.34 -7.25
C THR A 62 10.22 1.28 -6.51
N GLU A 63 11.45 1.61 -6.12
CA GLU A 63 12.32 0.71 -5.38
C GLU A 63 11.75 0.36 -4.00
N ALA A 64 11.38 1.37 -3.22
CA ALA A 64 10.90 1.19 -1.86
C ALA A 64 9.56 0.43 -1.84
N VAL A 65 8.61 0.82 -2.70
CA VAL A 65 7.31 0.13 -2.82
C VAL A 65 7.50 -1.29 -3.32
N GLY A 66 8.35 -1.51 -4.32
CA GLY A 66 8.63 -2.85 -4.84
C GLY A 66 9.24 -3.77 -3.78
N ARG A 67 10.15 -3.27 -2.96
CA ARG A 67 10.76 -4.06 -1.87
C ARG A 67 9.75 -4.46 -0.81
N VAL A 68 8.91 -3.52 -0.37
CA VAL A 68 7.86 -3.78 0.63
C VAL A 68 6.78 -4.71 0.07
N LEU A 69 6.37 -4.51 -1.19
CA LEU A 69 5.42 -5.39 -1.86
C LEU A 69 5.94 -6.83 -1.94
N LYS A 70 7.20 -7.02 -2.37
CA LYS A 70 7.86 -8.33 -2.42
C LYS A 70 7.97 -8.98 -1.04
N TYR A 71 8.34 -8.19 -0.02
CA TYR A 71 8.44 -8.69 1.36
C TYR A 71 7.10 -9.28 1.84
N PHE A 72 6.00 -8.54 1.68
CA PHE A 72 4.69 -9.02 2.13
C PHE A 72 4.11 -10.15 1.27
N THR A 73 4.37 -10.16 -0.04
CA THR A 73 3.88 -11.22 -0.92
C THR A 73 4.68 -12.51 -0.77
N ASP A 74 6.01 -12.44 -0.75
CA ASP A 74 6.88 -13.63 -0.74
C ASP A 74 7.10 -14.19 0.67
N GLU A 75 7.38 -13.33 1.66
CA GLU A 75 7.78 -13.79 3.00
C GLU A 75 6.58 -13.98 3.94
N PHE A 76 5.50 -13.21 3.72
CA PHE A 76 4.25 -13.32 4.46
C PHE A 76 3.15 -14.04 3.68
N GLY A 77 3.29 -14.30 2.38
CA GLY A 77 2.28 -15.00 1.61
C GLY A 77 0.98 -14.21 1.39
N ILE A 78 1.00 -12.88 1.59
CA ILE A 78 -0.18 -12.03 1.42
C ILE A 78 -0.55 -11.98 -0.07
N LYS A 79 -1.76 -12.43 -0.40
CA LYS A 79 -2.26 -12.54 -1.78
C LYS A 79 -3.09 -11.35 -2.22
N GLU A 80 -3.57 -10.55 -1.28
CA GLU A 80 -4.52 -9.47 -1.53
C GLU A 80 -3.97 -8.12 -1.04
N ILE A 81 -3.32 -7.41 -1.95
CA ILE A 81 -2.77 -6.07 -1.73
C ILE A 81 -3.28 -5.15 -2.83
N CYS A 82 -3.65 -3.94 -2.46
CA CYS A 82 -4.00 -2.88 -3.38
C CYS A 82 -3.19 -1.60 -3.13
N ILE A 83 -3.16 -0.72 -4.13
CA ILE A 83 -2.75 0.68 -4.00
C ILE A 83 -3.93 1.54 -4.41
N VAL A 84 -4.41 2.36 -3.48
CA VAL A 84 -5.48 3.33 -3.75
C VAL A 84 -4.88 4.70 -4.01
N THR A 85 -5.27 5.36 -5.10
CA THR A 85 -4.77 6.70 -5.42
C THR A 85 -5.76 7.52 -6.24
N ASN A 86 -5.58 8.83 -6.28
CA ASN A 86 -6.38 9.69 -7.16
C ASN A 86 -5.98 9.42 -8.62
N GLU A 87 -6.94 9.39 -9.55
CA GLU A 87 -6.67 9.16 -10.97
C GLU A 87 -5.68 10.18 -11.57
N ALA A 88 -5.72 11.43 -11.10
CA ALA A 88 -4.78 12.48 -11.51
C ALA A 88 -3.34 12.23 -11.00
N ASN A 89 -3.13 11.29 -10.08
CA ASN A 89 -1.80 10.89 -9.60
C ASN A 89 -1.12 9.92 -10.59
N VAL A 90 -0.91 10.42 -11.81
CA VAL A 90 -0.26 9.69 -12.92
C VAL A 90 1.08 9.06 -12.51
N PRO A 91 1.96 9.71 -11.72
CA PRO A 91 3.20 9.08 -11.26
C PRO A 91 2.97 7.80 -10.45
N SER A 92 2.04 7.80 -9.49
CA SER A 92 1.73 6.61 -8.68
C SER A 92 1.11 5.50 -9.51
N VAL A 93 0.19 5.82 -10.43
CA VAL A 93 -0.42 4.84 -11.33
C VAL A 93 0.64 4.17 -12.22
N LYS A 94 1.55 4.96 -12.81
CA LYS A 94 2.67 4.43 -13.62
C LYS A 94 3.63 3.57 -12.80
N MET A 95 3.91 3.97 -11.56
CA MET A 95 4.74 3.17 -10.65
C MET A 95 4.08 1.82 -10.33
N ALA A 96 2.80 1.82 -9.94
CA ALA A 96 2.06 0.60 -9.61
C ALA A 96 2.06 -0.39 -10.79
N ARG A 97 1.80 0.10 -12.01
CA ARG A 97 1.86 -0.72 -13.23
C ARG A 97 3.26 -1.28 -13.50
N ARG A 98 4.32 -0.49 -13.28
CA ARG A 98 5.71 -0.98 -13.41
C ARG A 98 6.04 -2.09 -12.42
N LEU A 99 5.41 -2.08 -11.25
CA LEU A 99 5.52 -3.12 -10.23
C LEU A 99 4.60 -4.32 -10.49
N GLY A 100 3.89 -4.35 -11.63
CA GLY A 100 3.07 -5.48 -12.03
C GLY A 100 1.63 -5.45 -11.51
N LEU A 101 1.21 -4.38 -10.83
CA LEU A 101 -0.19 -4.23 -10.44
C LEU A 101 -1.04 -3.89 -11.68
N VAL A 102 -2.25 -4.43 -11.68
CA VAL A 102 -3.23 -4.30 -12.76
C VAL A 102 -4.41 -3.44 -12.31
N ASP A 103 -5.31 -3.11 -13.24
CA ASP A 103 -6.53 -2.37 -12.94
C ASP A 103 -7.42 -3.17 -11.97
N GLY A 104 -7.65 -2.60 -10.79
CA GLY A 104 -8.47 -3.14 -9.72
C GLY A 104 -9.81 -2.44 -9.55
N GLY A 105 -10.19 -1.55 -10.47
CA GLY A 105 -11.44 -0.81 -10.37
C GLY A 105 -11.31 0.45 -9.51
N TRP A 106 -12.29 0.69 -8.63
CA TRP A 106 -12.39 1.96 -7.91
C TRP A 106 -13.08 1.82 -6.55
N VAL A 107 -12.82 2.79 -5.68
CA VAL A 107 -13.44 2.96 -4.35
C VAL A 107 -13.92 4.39 -4.16
N THR A 108 -14.77 4.62 -3.16
CA THR A 108 -15.21 5.95 -2.75
C THR A 108 -14.52 6.37 -1.46
N MET A 109 -14.10 7.62 -1.36
CA MET A 109 -13.64 8.21 -0.11
C MET A 109 -14.21 9.61 0.00
N ASN A 110 -15.05 9.85 1.01
CA ASN A 110 -15.78 11.10 1.20
C ASN A 110 -16.54 11.53 -0.07
N GLY A 111 -17.23 10.59 -0.72
CA GLY A 111 -17.97 10.81 -1.97
C GLY A 111 -17.12 10.99 -3.24
N ASN A 112 -15.79 11.00 -3.13
CA ASN A 112 -14.89 11.13 -4.27
C ASN A 112 -14.41 9.76 -4.75
N ARG A 113 -14.29 9.58 -6.06
CA ARG A 113 -13.80 8.35 -6.68
C ARG A 113 -12.28 8.28 -6.68
N PHE A 114 -11.72 7.15 -6.27
CA PHE A 114 -10.30 6.84 -6.34
C PHE A 114 -10.08 5.57 -7.15
N VAL A 115 -8.98 5.51 -7.91
CA VAL A 115 -8.61 4.32 -8.67
C VAL A 115 -7.86 3.35 -7.78
N VAL A 116 -8.08 2.06 -8.01
CA VAL A 116 -7.41 1.00 -7.27
C VAL A 116 -6.59 0.15 -8.23
N LEU A 117 -5.33 -0.07 -7.88
CA LEU A 117 -4.46 -1.03 -8.55
C LEU A 117 -4.28 -2.23 -7.64
N VAL A 118 -4.36 -3.44 -8.20
CA VAL A 118 -4.33 -4.71 -7.44
C VAL A 118 -3.30 -5.67 -8.00
N LEU A 119 -2.92 -6.69 -7.23
CA LEU A 119 -2.12 -7.81 -7.75
C LEU A 119 -2.89 -8.57 -8.85
N PRO A 120 -2.19 -9.19 -9.82
CA PRO A 120 -2.84 -9.98 -10.86
C PRO A 120 -3.75 -11.08 -10.31
N GLY A 121 -4.93 -11.25 -10.91
CA GLY A 121 -5.90 -12.28 -10.53
C GLY A 121 -6.87 -11.90 -9.40
N MET A 122 -6.71 -10.73 -8.79
CA MET A 122 -7.66 -10.22 -7.79
C MET A 122 -8.97 -9.75 -8.42
N LYS A 123 -10.07 -9.85 -7.66
CA LYS A 123 -11.37 -9.27 -8.04
C LYS A 123 -11.28 -7.75 -8.05
N LYS A 124 -11.99 -7.12 -8.98
CA LYS A 124 -12.11 -5.66 -9.03
C LYS A 124 -13.05 -5.14 -7.94
N LEU A 125 -12.75 -3.93 -7.49
CA LEU A 125 -13.55 -3.12 -6.59
C LEU A 125 -14.47 -2.20 -7.41
N GLU A 126 -15.67 -1.98 -6.89
CA GLU A 126 -16.78 -1.32 -7.58
C GLU A 126 -17.48 -0.34 -6.63
N GLY A 127 -16.71 0.57 -6.04
CA GLY A 127 -17.25 1.66 -5.23
C GLY A 127 -17.46 1.32 -3.75
N GLN A 128 -16.71 0.35 -3.22
CA GLN A 128 -16.64 0.15 -1.78
C GLN A 128 -16.16 1.44 -1.09
N GLU A 129 -16.73 1.71 0.09
CA GLU A 129 -16.30 2.84 0.92
C GLU A 129 -14.89 2.59 1.45
N PHE A 130 -14.01 3.57 1.28
CA PHE A 130 -12.62 3.54 1.67
C PHE A 130 -12.34 4.69 2.64
N PRO A 131 -12.45 4.46 3.95
CA PRO A 131 -12.11 5.48 4.94
C PRO A 131 -10.58 5.57 5.08
N PHE A 132 -10.01 6.77 4.85
CA PHE A 132 -8.56 6.96 4.92
C PHE A 132 -7.96 6.56 6.28
N TRP A 133 -8.65 6.89 7.37
CA TRP A 133 -8.20 6.61 8.74
C TRP A 133 -8.66 5.24 9.26
N GLY A 134 -9.37 4.48 8.44
CA GLY A 134 -10.04 3.25 8.83
C GLY A 134 -11.50 3.48 9.22
N ASP A 135 -12.27 2.40 9.27
CA ASP A 135 -13.68 2.37 9.68
C ASP A 135 -13.88 2.55 11.19
N GLY A 136 -12.79 2.62 11.96
CA GLY A 136 -12.83 2.77 13.42
C GLY A 136 -13.24 1.49 14.15
N GLU A 137 -13.50 0.42 13.42
CA GLU A 137 -13.81 -0.88 13.99
C GLU A 137 -12.52 -1.61 14.33
N GLU A 138 -12.47 -2.23 15.50
CA GLU A 138 -11.40 -3.18 15.77
C GLU A 138 -11.62 -4.42 14.92
N PRO A 139 -10.60 -4.83 14.14
CA PRO A 139 -10.55 -6.14 13.56
C PRO A 139 -11.02 -7.28 14.46
N GLN A 140 -12.17 -7.90 14.14
CA GLN A 140 -12.45 -9.23 14.67
C GLN A 140 -11.36 -10.20 14.19
N VAL A 141 -10.87 -11.01 15.14
CA VAL A 141 -9.68 -11.87 15.03
C VAL A 141 -9.88 -12.98 14.00
#